data_AF-T1H7D6-F1
#
_entry.id   AF-T1H7D6-F1
#
_cell.length_a   1.000
_cell.length_b   1.000
_cell.length_c   1.000
_cell.angle_alpha   90.00
_cell.angle_beta   90.00
_cell.angle_gamma   90.00
#
_symmetry.space_group_name_H-M   'P 1'
#
loop_
_entity.id
_entity.type
_entity.pdbx_description
1 polymer ?
#
loop_
_entity_poly.entity_id
_entity_poly.type
_entity_poly.pdbx_seq_one_letter_code
_entity_poly.pdbx_strand_id
1 'polypeptide(L)'
;DPNEDTEWNDVLRAKGILPPKQKEAEISEDQIVSMIDEAIKKRTDAGGESRKDIGDMDLDELDELEDSEDEAVLEEYRRKRLAEMKIFADKARFGSVREISGQDYVEEVNKAGQDIWVVLHLYANGIPQCNLIHHYMNDLAVRFPQTKFLRSVATTCIPNFPEKNVPCIFIYYEGQMRKQFIGAVDLRGDKLTKDEFE
;
A
#
# COMPACT_ATOMS: atom_id res chain seq x y z
N ASP A 1 1.60 -6.77 -18.15
CA ASP A 1 0.35 -6.72 -17.35
C ASP A 1 -0.11 -8.15 -17.02
N PRO A 2 -0.58 -8.46 -15.80
CA PRO A 2 -1.08 -9.81 -15.44
C PRO A 2 -2.28 -10.30 -16.26
N ASN A 3 -2.99 -9.38 -16.92
CA ASN A 3 -4.16 -9.64 -17.75
C ASN A 3 -3.89 -9.58 -19.26
N GLU A 4 -2.66 -9.25 -19.69
CA GLU A 4 -2.29 -9.27 -21.10
C GLU A 4 -2.20 -10.69 -21.66
N ASP A 5 -2.74 -10.89 -22.86
CA ASP A 5 -2.64 -12.16 -23.58
C ASP A 5 -1.30 -12.26 -24.30
N THR A 6 -0.29 -12.73 -23.57
CA THR A 6 1.03 -13.05 -24.09
C THR A 6 1.32 -14.53 -23.87
N GLU A 7 2.05 -15.14 -24.80
CA GLU A 7 2.50 -16.55 -24.68
C GLU A 7 3.27 -16.80 -23.37
N TRP A 8 3.89 -15.74 -22.81
CA TRP A 8 4.61 -15.78 -21.55
C TRP A 8 3.68 -15.88 -20.33
N ASN A 9 2.52 -15.21 -20.34
CA ASN A 9 1.54 -15.28 -19.25
C ASN A 9 0.85 -16.65 -19.16
N ASP A 10 0.66 -17.35 -20.28
CA ASP A 10 0.06 -18.68 -20.30
C ASP A 10 0.99 -19.76 -19.71
N VAL A 11 2.30 -19.65 -19.97
CA VAL A 11 3.31 -20.52 -19.35
C VAL A 11 3.34 -20.35 -17.83
N LEU A 12 3.12 -19.12 -17.34
CA LEU A 12 3.08 -18.81 -15.90
C LEU A 12 1.81 -19.34 -15.21
N ARG A 13 0.66 -19.38 -15.90
CA ARG A 13 -0.55 -20.05 -15.43
C ARG A 13 -0.38 -21.57 -15.39
N ALA A 14 0.26 -22.16 -16.40
CA ALA A 14 0.52 -23.60 -16.46
C ALA A 14 1.47 -24.11 -15.35
N LYS A 15 2.38 -23.24 -14.88
CA LYS A 15 3.29 -23.52 -13.75
C LYS A 15 2.71 -23.19 -12.37
N GLY A 16 1.46 -22.73 -12.29
CA GLY A 16 0.79 -22.39 -11.02
C GLY A 16 1.30 -21.11 -10.36
N ILE A 17 2.00 -20.25 -11.09
CA ILE A 17 2.55 -18.97 -10.60
C ILE A 17 1.51 -17.86 -10.71
N LEU A 18 0.65 -17.89 -11.74
CA LEU A 18 -0.49 -17.00 -11.90
C LEU A 18 -1.81 -17.73 -11.61
N PRO A 19 -2.79 -17.07 -10.98
CA PRO A 19 -4.14 -17.62 -10.84
C PRO A 19 -4.79 -17.89 -12.20
N PRO A 20 -5.71 -18.88 -12.28
CA PRO A 20 -6.44 -19.17 -13.51
C PRO A 20 -7.15 -17.90 -14.01
N LYS A 21 -7.07 -17.64 -15.32
CA LYS A 21 -7.71 -16.48 -15.94
C LYS A 21 -9.21 -16.57 -15.64
N GLN A 22 -9.76 -15.54 -15.00
CA GLN A 22 -11.20 -15.45 -14.78
C GLN A 22 -11.85 -15.37 -16.15
N LYS A 23 -12.67 -16.36 -16.50
CA LYS A 23 -13.60 -16.20 -17.63
C LYS A 23 -14.62 -15.18 -17.17
N GLU A 24 -14.52 -13.96 -17.68
CA GLU A 24 -15.60 -13.00 -17.60
C GLU A 24 -16.81 -13.69 -18.25
N ALA A 25 -17.83 -13.95 -17.45
CA ALA A 25 -19.09 -14.43 -18.00
C ALA A 25 -19.59 -13.33 -18.93
N GLU A 26 -19.72 -13.64 -20.22
CA GLU A 26 -20.41 -12.74 -21.16
C GLU A 26 -21.87 -12.67 -20.70
N ILE A 27 -22.17 -11.69 -19.85
CA ILE A 27 -23.53 -11.31 -19.53
C ILE A 27 -24.03 -10.61 -20.80
N SER A 28 -24.88 -11.30 -21.57
CA SER A 28 -25.52 -10.71 -22.75
C SER A 28 -26.19 -9.38 -22.35
N GLU A 29 -26.20 -8.39 -23.24
CA GLU A 29 -26.92 -7.13 -23.03
C GLU A 29 -28.37 -7.38 -22.61
N ASP A 30 -29.02 -8.43 -23.13
CA ASP A 30 -30.37 -8.85 -22.75
C ASP A 30 -30.48 -9.30 -21.27
N GLN A 31 -29.43 -9.94 -20.75
CA GLN A 31 -29.38 -10.31 -19.33
C GLN A 31 -29.17 -9.09 -18.43
N ILE A 32 -28.35 -8.12 -18.86
CA ILE A 32 -28.14 -6.87 -18.14
C ILE A 32 -29.46 -6.09 -18.05
N VAL A 33 -30.20 -5.98 -19.16
CA VAL A 33 -31.52 -5.33 -19.21
C VAL A 33 -32.51 -6.04 -18.27
N SER A 34 -32.57 -7.38 -18.30
CA SER A 34 -33.46 -8.13 -17.40
C SER A 34 -33.13 -7.95 -15.91
N MET A 35 -31.85 -7.86 -15.56
CA MET A 35 -31.40 -7.66 -14.17
C MET A 35 -31.70 -6.24 -13.69
N ILE A 36 -31.62 -5.24 -14.57
CA ILE A 36 -31.99 -3.86 -14.27
C ILE A 36 -33.50 -3.76 -14.04
N ASP A 37 -34.31 -4.34 -14.92
CA ASP A 37 -35.78 -4.34 -14.79
C ASP A 37 -36.23 -5.06 -13.51
N GLU A 38 -35.62 -6.20 -13.16
CA GLU A 38 -35.91 -6.90 -11.90
C GLU A 38 -35.45 -6.10 -10.67
N ALA A 39 -34.33 -5.37 -10.76
CA ALA A 39 -33.82 -4.55 -9.67
C ALA A 39 -34.66 -3.28 -9.45
N ILE A 40 -35.21 -2.68 -10.51
CA ILE A 40 -36.16 -1.58 -10.43
C ILE A 40 -37.46 -2.09 -9.79
N LYS A 41 -37.98 -3.22 -10.27
CA LYS A 41 -39.22 -3.81 -9.76
C LYS A 41 -39.14 -4.25 -8.29
N LYS A 42 -38.00 -4.81 -7.87
CA LYS A 42 -37.75 -5.12 -6.45
C LYS A 42 -37.63 -3.87 -5.58
N ARG A 43 -37.08 -2.77 -6.11
CA ARG A 43 -37.01 -1.50 -5.39
C ARG A 43 -38.38 -0.86 -5.24
N THR A 44 -39.26 -0.98 -6.23
CA THR A 44 -40.65 -0.52 -6.13
C THR A 44 -41.49 -1.39 -5.21
N ASP A 45 -41.25 -2.71 -5.16
CA ASP A 45 -42.06 -3.64 -4.34
C ASP A 45 -41.61 -3.70 -2.86
N ALA A 46 -40.34 -3.39 -2.55
CA ALA A 46 -39.81 -3.40 -1.17
C ALA A 46 -40.00 -2.07 -0.42
N GLY A 47 -40.39 -0.99 -1.10
CA GLY A 47 -40.57 0.35 -0.54
C GLY A 47 -42.04 0.67 -0.29
N GLY A 48 -42.65 0.03 0.71
CA GLY A 48 -43.95 0.45 1.23
C GLY A 48 -43.88 1.88 1.77
N GLU A 49 -44.71 2.75 1.19
CA GLU A 49 -45.08 4.10 1.61
C GLU A 49 -44.03 5.22 1.44
N SER A 50 -44.33 6.10 0.45
CA SER A 50 -43.91 7.51 0.37
C SER A 50 -42.52 7.85 -0.20
N ARG A 51 -42.22 7.41 -1.43
CA ARG A 51 -41.36 8.18 -2.34
C ARG A 51 -42.16 8.44 -3.62
N LYS A 52 -42.43 9.71 -3.96
CA LYS A 52 -42.96 10.04 -5.31
C LYS A 52 -41.98 9.46 -6.32
N ASP A 53 -42.51 8.81 -7.36
CA ASP A 53 -41.68 8.32 -8.45
C ASP A 53 -40.98 9.53 -9.10
N ILE A 54 -39.72 9.39 -9.52
CA ILE A 54 -38.91 10.55 -9.96
C ILE A 54 -39.53 11.24 -11.19
N GLY A 55 -40.37 10.52 -11.93
CA GLY A 55 -41.16 11.04 -13.06
C GLY A 55 -42.43 11.82 -12.69
N ASP A 56 -42.82 11.82 -11.41
CA ASP A 56 -44.00 12.51 -10.87
C ASP A 56 -43.63 13.68 -9.92
N MET A 57 -42.34 13.97 -9.76
CA MET A 57 -41.84 15.12 -8.99
C MET A 57 -41.84 16.39 -9.84
N ASP A 58 -42.15 17.53 -9.23
CA ASP A 58 -41.97 18.82 -9.90
C ASP A 58 -40.51 19.27 -9.87
N LEU A 59 -40.18 20.31 -10.63
CA LEU A 59 -38.79 20.80 -10.75
C LEU A 59 -38.21 21.27 -9.41
N ASP A 60 -39.04 21.81 -8.51
CA ASP A 60 -38.58 22.28 -7.20
C ASP A 60 -38.32 21.09 -6.25
N GLU A 61 -39.14 20.03 -6.33
CA GLU A 61 -38.95 18.77 -5.60
C GLU A 61 -37.73 17.96 -6.11
N LEU A 62 -37.43 18.03 -7.41
CA LEU A 62 -36.25 17.42 -8.01
C LEU A 62 -34.96 18.13 -7.59
N ASP A 63 -34.95 19.48 -7.58
CA ASP A 63 -33.82 20.28 -7.10
C ASP A 63 -33.53 20.00 -5.61
N GLU A 64 -34.57 19.93 -4.75
CA GLU A 64 -34.39 19.56 -3.33
C GLU A 64 -33.86 18.13 -3.14
N LEU A 65 -34.26 17.19 -4.01
CA LEU A 65 -33.77 15.82 -3.96
C LEU A 65 -32.30 15.76 -4.38
N GLU A 66 -31.92 16.45 -5.47
CA GLU A 66 -30.55 16.58 -5.97
C GLU A 66 -29.63 17.17 -4.91
N ASP A 67 -30.02 18.30 -4.30
CA ASP A 67 -29.28 18.94 -3.20
C ASP A 67 -29.11 18.00 -1.98
N SER A 68 -30.13 17.20 -1.66
CA SER A 68 -30.07 16.24 -0.53
C SER A 68 -29.17 15.04 -0.81
N GLU A 69 -29.16 14.54 -2.04
CA GLU A 69 -28.30 13.44 -2.47
C GLU A 69 -26.84 13.90 -2.57
N ASP A 70 -26.61 15.12 -3.05
CA ASP A 70 -25.28 15.74 -3.08
C ASP A 70 -24.70 15.97 -1.68
N GLU A 71 -25.50 16.44 -0.72
CA GLU A 71 -25.04 16.56 0.67
C GLU A 71 -24.76 15.18 1.30
N ALA A 72 -25.58 14.16 1.01
CA ALA A 72 -25.36 12.80 1.50
C ALA A 72 -24.07 12.17 0.93
N VAL A 73 -23.79 12.37 -0.36
CA VAL A 73 -22.57 11.93 -1.02
C VAL A 73 -21.34 12.66 -0.45
N LEU A 74 -21.45 13.97 -0.25
CA LEU A 74 -20.39 14.79 0.34
C LEU A 74 -20.09 14.39 1.79
N GLU A 75 -21.12 14.10 2.58
CA GLU A 75 -21.00 13.62 3.96
C GLU A 75 -20.38 12.22 4.03
N GLU A 76 -20.76 11.32 3.12
CA GLU A 76 -20.14 10.00 3.01
C GLU A 76 -18.65 10.11 2.64
N TYR A 77 -18.29 10.99 1.70
CA TYR A 77 -16.90 11.26 1.32
C TYR A 77 -16.10 11.81 2.51
N ARG A 78 -16.64 12.80 3.22
CA ARG A 78 -16.02 13.35 4.46
C ARG A 78 -15.80 12.24 5.48
N ARG A 79 -16.82 11.40 5.74
CA ARG A 79 -16.73 10.29 6.70
C ARG A 79 -15.67 9.27 6.30
N LYS A 80 -15.60 8.89 5.01
CA LYS A 80 -14.58 7.99 4.47
C LYS A 80 -13.17 8.57 4.67
N ARG A 81 -12.95 9.84 4.30
CA ARG A 81 -11.66 10.52 4.50
C ARG A 81 -11.26 10.60 5.97
N LEU A 82 -12.20 10.91 6.87
CA LEU A 82 -11.93 10.95 8.31
C LEU A 82 -11.54 9.56 8.86
N ALA A 83 -12.22 8.51 8.41
CA ALA A 83 -11.92 7.14 8.80
C ALA A 83 -10.54 6.68 8.31
N GLU A 84 -10.18 7.00 7.06
CA GLU A 84 -8.84 6.75 6.52
C GLU A 84 -7.75 7.48 7.32
N MET A 85 -7.95 8.77 7.60
CA MET A 85 -7.00 9.55 8.40
C MET A 85 -6.85 8.99 9.81
N LYS A 86 -7.95 8.51 10.41
CA LYS A 86 -7.91 7.87 11.73
C LYS A 86 -7.13 6.55 11.71
N ILE A 87 -7.39 5.68 10.73
CA ILE A 87 -6.63 4.42 10.58
C ILE A 87 -5.14 4.71 10.35
N PHE A 88 -4.81 5.70 9.54
CA PHE A 88 -3.43 6.11 9.29
C PHE A 88 -2.75 6.61 10.57
N ALA A 89 -3.44 7.45 11.35
CA ALA A 89 -2.95 7.97 12.62
C ALA A 89 -2.78 6.86 13.67
N ASP A 90 -3.70 5.91 13.74
CA ASP A 90 -3.63 4.77 14.67
C ASP A 90 -2.43 3.85 14.35
N LYS A 91 -2.02 3.78 13.08
CA LYS A 91 -0.84 3.02 12.63
C LYS A 91 0.48 3.78 12.75
N ALA A 92 0.45 5.08 13.00
CA ALA A 92 1.64 5.92 13.16
C ALA A 92 2.35 5.65 14.50
N ARG A 93 3.16 4.59 14.55
CA ARG A 93 3.83 4.11 15.77
C ARG A 93 5.31 4.47 15.86
N PHE A 94 5.89 4.88 14.75
CA PHE A 94 7.29 5.27 14.57
C PHE A 94 7.37 6.73 14.12
N GLY A 95 8.50 7.16 13.58
CA GLY A 95 8.74 8.58 13.27
C GLY A 95 10.20 9.01 13.27
N SER A 96 11.12 8.10 13.61
CA SER A 96 12.55 8.34 13.65
C SER A 96 13.33 7.09 13.28
N VAL A 97 14.58 7.28 12.84
CA VAL A 97 15.50 6.18 12.59
C VAL A 97 16.18 5.81 13.91
N ARG A 98 16.08 4.53 14.30
CA ARG A 98 16.80 4.03 15.48
C ARG A 98 18.00 3.20 15.10
N GLU A 99 19.05 3.31 15.90
CA GLU A 99 20.22 2.46 15.77
C GLU A 99 20.07 1.22 16.65
N ILE A 100 20.38 0.06 16.10
CA ILE A 100 20.27 -1.24 16.80
C ILE A 100 21.60 -1.99 16.77
N SER A 101 21.81 -2.86 17.75
CA SER A 101 22.90 -3.82 17.75
C SER A 101 22.48 -5.14 17.08
N GLY A 102 23.44 -6.05 16.86
CA GLY A 102 23.12 -7.39 16.37
C GLY A 102 22.25 -8.21 17.34
N GLN A 103 22.30 -7.92 18.65
CA GLN A 103 21.47 -8.61 19.64
C GLN A 103 19.99 -8.21 19.52
N ASP A 104 19.74 -6.94 19.19
CA ASP A 104 18.40 -6.40 19.06
C ASP A 104 17.73 -6.80 17.74
N TYR A 105 18.52 -7.28 16.76
CA TYR A 105 18.04 -7.59 15.40
C TYR A 105 16.79 -8.47 15.40
N VAL A 106 16.80 -9.57 16.16
CA VAL A 106 15.70 -10.53 16.17
C VAL A 106 14.43 -9.90 16.72
N GLU A 107 14.54 -9.10 17.77
CA GLU A 107 13.39 -8.44 18.38
C GLU A 107 12.89 -7.28 17.51
N GLU A 108 13.80 -6.44 17.04
CA GLU A 108 13.45 -5.20 16.36
C GLU A 108 13.06 -5.39 14.90
N VAL A 109 13.62 -6.41 14.21
CA VAL A 109 13.40 -6.70 12.78
C VAL A 109 12.49 -7.90 12.60
N ASN A 110 12.86 -9.07 13.13
CA ASN A 110 12.11 -10.31 12.90
C ASN A 110 10.80 -10.38 13.70
N LYS A 111 10.73 -9.69 14.85
CA LYS A 111 9.57 -9.67 15.75
C LYS A 111 8.95 -8.27 15.88
N ALA A 112 9.07 -7.43 14.85
CA ALA A 112 8.57 -6.06 14.87
C ALA A 112 7.06 -5.92 15.12
N GLY A 113 6.28 -6.96 14.79
CA GLY A 113 4.82 -7.03 14.95
C GLY A 113 4.10 -7.34 13.64
N GLN A 114 2.77 -7.39 13.70
CA GLN A 114 1.91 -7.56 12.53
C GLN A 114 1.72 -6.23 11.79
N ASP A 115 1.57 -6.28 10.46
CA ASP A 115 1.35 -5.10 9.61
C ASP A 115 2.41 -4.00 9.76
N ILE A 116 3.66 -4.38 10.07
CA ILE A 116 4.79 -3.45 10.20
C ILE A 116 5.84 -3.77 9.15
N TRP A 117 6.15 -2.76 8.34
CA TRP A 117 7.31 -2.75 7.47
C TRP A 117 8.55 -2.34 8.27
N VAL A 118 9.64 -3.07 8.09
CA VAL A 118 10.93 -2.71 8.68
C VAL A 118 11.95 -2.49 7.57
N VAL A 119 12.57 -1.32 7.56
CA VAL A 119 13.65 -0.96 6.64
C VAL A 119 14.93 -0.85 7.46
N LEU A 120 15.85 -1.79 7.26
CA LEU A 120 17.13 -1.84 7.94
C LEU A 120 18.26 -1.43 7.01
N HIS A 121 19.02 -0.41 7.40
CA HIS A 121 20.26 -0.02 6.74
C HIS A 121 21.47 -0.57 7.47
N LEU A 122 22.19 -1.49 6.83
CA LEU A 122 23.52 -1.93 7.29
C LEU A 122 24.58 -1.04 6.66
N TYR A 123 25.38 -0.40 7.51
CA TYR A 123 26.34 0.62 7.10
C TYR A 123 27.74 0.37 7.67
N ALA A 124 28.74 1.05 7.09
CA ALA A 124 30.05 1.18 7.69
C ALA A 124 30.44 2.65 7.80
N ASN A 125 31.23 2.98 8.81
CA ASN A 125 31.70 4.34 9.04
C ASN A 125 32.66 4.78 7.93
N GLY A 126 32.58 6.05 7.54
CA GLY A 126 33.47 6.63 6.52
C GLY A 126 33.05 6.41 5.07
N ILE A 127 31.95 5.69 4.80
CA ILE A 127 31.41 5.55 3.44
C ILE A 127 30.42 6.70 3.15
N PRO A 128 30.69 7.57 2.15
CA PRO A 128 29.83 8.72 1.86
C PRO A 128 28.38 8.35 1.55
N GLN A 129 28.17 7.30 0.75
CA GLN A 129 26.83 6.86 0.38
C GLN A 129 26.00 6.36 1.58
N CYS A 130 26.64 5.77 2.60
CA CYS A 130 25.94 5.41 3.84
C CYS A 130 25.40 6.65 4.56
N ASN A 131 26.18 7.74 4.60
CA ASN A 131 25.73 9.00 5.20
C ASN A 131 24.57 9.62 4.41
N LEU A 132 24.63 9.55 3.08
CA LEU A 132 23.53 10.01 2.22
C LEU A 132 22.22 9.28 2.53
N ILE A 133 22.27 7.95 2.62
CA ILE A 133 21.12 7.12 2.97
C ILE A 133 20.60 7.43 4.39
N HIS A 134 21.49 7.70 5.35
CA HIS A 134 21.06 8.14 6.69
C HIS A 134 20.19 9.41 6.63
N HIS A 135 20.58 10.39 5.82
CA HIS A 135 19.80 11.61 5.66
C HIS A 135 18.42 11.32 5.05
N TYR A 136 18.36 10.50 4.00
CA TYR A 136 17.08 10.13 3.38
C TYR A 136 16.18 9.36 4.33
N MET A 137 16.70 8.39 5.08
CA MET A 137 15.92 7.62 6.05
C MET A 137 15.37 8.48 7.18
N ASN A 138 16.11 9.49 7.66
CA ASN A 138 15.61 10.40 8.70
C ASN A 138 14.40 11.18 8.23
N ASP A 139 14.43 11.70 7.00
CA ASP A 139 13.29 12.40 6.43
C ASP A 139 12.10 11.48 6.17
N LEU A 140 12.35 10.28 5.65
CA LEU A 140 11.30 9.31 5.36
C LEU A 140 10.67 8.73 6.62
N ALA A 141 11.43 8.57 7.70
CA ALA A 141 10.89 8.09 8.97
C ALA A 141 9.81 9.02 9.52
N VAL A 142 9.96 10.34 9.34
CA VAL A 142 8.94 11.33 9.74
C VAL A 142 7.72 11.28 8.83
N ARG A 143 7.91 11.05 7.53
CA ARG A 143 6.82 10.99 6.53
C ARG A 143 6.03 9.69 6.58
N PHE A 144 6.67 8.59 6.95
CA PHE A 144 6.10 7.24 7.01
C PHE A 144 6.17 6.67 8.43
N PRO A 145 5.43 7.25 9.39
CA PRO A 145 5.49 6.84 10.79
C PRO A 145 4.91 5.43 11.05
N GLN A 146 4.27 4.80 10.08
CA GLN A 146 3.86 3.39 10.13
C GLN A 146 5.01 2.40 9.82
N THR A 147 6.07 2.88 9.19
CA THR A 147 7.24 2.07 8.81
C THR A 147 8.36 2.24 9.84
N LYS A 148 8.96 1.14 10.24
CA LYS A 148 10.06 1.11 11.21
C LYS A 148 11.40 1.24 10.49
N PHE A 149 12.05 2.39 10.61
CA PHE A 149 13.38 2.62 10.04
C PHE A 149 14.47 2.34 11.08
N LEU A 150 15.40 1.46 10.73
CA LEU A 150 16.49 1.01 11.58
C LEU A 150 17.84 1.13 10.87
N ARG A 151 18.90 1.35 11.63
CA ARG A 151 20.28 1.28 11.12
C ARG A 151 21.18 0.49 12.05
N SER A 152 22.20 -0.15 11.51
CA SER A 152 23.21 -0.84 12.31
C SER A 152 24.55 -0.88 11.59
N VAL A 153 25.64 -0.83 12.36
CA VAL A 153 26.97 -1.07 11.82
C VAL A 153 27.03 -2.52 11.36
N ALA A 154 27.36 -2.74 10.08
CA ALA A 154 27.23 -4.04 9.42
C ALA A 154 28.01 -5.14 10.15
N THR A 155 29.23 -4.83 10.63
CA THR A 155 30.08 -5.78 11.36
C THR A 155 29.59 -6.08 12.79
N THR A 156 28.86 -5.16 13.41
CA THR A 156 28.22 -5.37 14.72
C THR A 156 26.96 -6.22 14.60
N CYS A 157 26.23 -6.05 13.50
CA CYS A 157 25.02 -6.81 13.22
C CYS A 157 25.32 -8.22 12.69
N ILE A 158 26.29 -8.34 11.80
CA ILE A 158 26.69 -9.59 11.14
C ILE A 158 28.22 -9.72 11.26
N PRO A 159 28.73 -10.67 12.06
CA PRO A 159 30.16 -10.87 12.20
C PRO A 159 30.84 -11.13 10.84
N ASN A 160 31.97 -10.46 10.60
CA ASN A 160 32.75 -10.55 9.35
C ASN A 160 31.98 -10.12 8.08
N PHE A 161 30.99 -9.22 8.20
CA PHE A 161 30.31 -8.69 7.03
C PHE A 161 31.29 -7.97 6.09
N PRO A 162 31.31 -8.27 4.77
CA PRO A 162 32.25 -7.64 3.84
C PRO A 162 31.95 -6.14 3.66
N GLU A 163 32.92 -5.26 3.92
CA GLU A 163 32.73 -3.81 3.76
C GLU A 163 32.41 -3.40 2.32
N LYS A 164 32.89 -4.15 1.32
CA LYS A 164 32.53 -3.89 -0.09
C LYS A 164 31.03 -4.04 -0.39
N ASN A 165 30.29 -4.71 0.49
CA ASN A 165 28.86 -4.95 0.32
C ASN A 165 28.01 -3.83 0.91
N VAL A 166 28.55 -2.93 1.73
CA VAL A 166 27.78 -1.79 2.25
C VAL A 166 27.81 -0.59 1.27
N PRO A 167 26.80 0.29 1.28
CA PRO A 167 25.55 0.21 2.06
C PRO A 167 24.65 -0.95 1.65
N CYS A 168 23.93 -1.54 2.61
CA CYS A 168 22.85 -2.50 2.32
C CYS A 168 21.53 -2.01 2.89
N ILE A 169 20.44 -2.25 2.16
CA ILE A 169 19.08 -2.02 2.63
C ILE A 169 18.33 -3.35 2.62
N PHE A 170 17.85 -3.78 3.78
CA PHE A 170 16.99 -4.95 3.92
C PHE A 170 15.59 -4.53 4.31
N ILE A 171 14.60 -5.01 3.55
CA ILE A 171 13.19 -4.70 3.75
C ILE A 171 12.49 -5.95 4.24
N TYR A 172 11.87 -5.85 5.40
CA TYR A 172 11.11 -6.92 6.04
C TYR A 172 9.64 -6.54 6.15
N TYR A 173 8.79 -7.55 6.07
CA TYR A 173 7.37 -7.44 6.39
C TYR A 173 6.94 -8.72 7.09
N GLU A 174 6.40 -8.58 8.31
CA GLU A 174 5.97 -9.70 9.18
C GLU A 174 7.07 -10.74 9.43
N GLY A 175 8.28 -10.24 9.71
CA GLY A 175 9.46 -11.07 10.01
C GLY A 175 10.09 -11.76 8.80
N GLN A 176 9.50 -11.63 7.60
CA GLN A 176 10.05 -12.18 6.37
C GLN A 176 10.77 -11.10 5.56
N MET A 177 11.95 -11.42 5.05
CA MET A 177 12.69 -10.53 4.16
C MET A 177 11.97 -10.50 2.79
N ARG A 178 11.56 -9.31 2.36
CA ARG A 178 10.84 -9.10 1.09
C ARG A 178 11.78 -8.67 -0.02
N LYS A 179 12.74 -7.81 0.29
CA LYS A 179 13.69 -7.27 -0.68
C LYS A 179 15.00 -6.90 0.00
N GLN A 180 16.09 -6.96 -0.77
CA GLN A 180 17.40 -6.49 -0.34
C GLN A 180 18.08 -5.74 -1.47
N PHE A 181 18.90 -4.77 -1.10
CA PHE A 181 19.82 -4.05 -1.99
C PHE A 181 21.21 -4.13 -1.36
N ILE A 182 22.21 -4.54 -2.14
CA ILE A 182 23.55 -4.79 -1.63
C ILE A 182 24.55 -3.93 -2.39
N GLY A 183 25.27 -3.10 -1.65
CA GLY A 183 26.37 -2.30 -2.14
C GLY A 183 25.93 -1.10 -2.96
N ALA A 184 26.93 -0.32 -3.35
CA ALA A 184 26.73 0.95 -4.04
C ALA A 184 26.01 0.80 -5.38
N VAL A 185 26.24 -0.29 -6.11
CA VAL A 185 25.71 -0.49 -7.48
C VAL A 185 24.19 -0.61 -7.46
N ASP A 186 23.65 -1.46 -6.59
CA ASP A 186 22.20 -1.64 -6.42
C ASP A 186 21.52 -0.34 -5.95
N LEU A 187 22.26 0.47 -5.19
CA LEU A 187 21.82 1.75 -4.63
C LEU A 187 22.30 2.94 -5.45
N ARG A 188 22.61 2.76 -6.74
CA ARG A 188 22.93 3.83 -7.73
C ARG A 188 24.10 4.76 -7.36
N GLY A 189 24.94 4.35 -6.42
CA GLY A 189 26.09 5.11 -5.94
C GLY A 189 25.72 6.53 -5.48
N ASP A 190 26.60 7.48 -5.80
CA ASP A 190 26.42 8.90 -5.46
C ASP A 190 25.30 9.60 -6.25
N LYS A 191 24.69 8.92 -7.22
CA LYS A 191 23.58 9.46 -8.03
C LYS A 191 22.21 9.19 -7.43
N LEU A 192 22.13 8.44 -6.33
CA LEU A 192 20.87 8.14 -5.66
C LEU A 192 20.24 9.43 -5.12
N THR A 193 19.09 9.80 -5.66
CA THR A 193 18.28 10.90 -5.13
C THR A 193 17.31 10.41 -4.05
N LYS A 194 16.80 11.32 -3.23
CA LYS A 194 15.82 10.99 -2.19
C LYS A 194 14.53 10.43 -2.79
N ASP A 195 14.04 11.02 -3.87
CA ASP A 195 12.80 10.61 -4.54
C ASP A 195 12.90 9.23 -5.19
N GLU A 196 14.11 8.80 -5.56
CA GLU A 196 14.37 7.45 -6.06
C GLU A 196 14.57 6.43 -4.94
N PHE A 197 14.91 6.89 -3.73
CA PHE A 197 15.06 6.06 -2.55
C PHE A 197 13.72 5.83 -1.82
N GLU A 198 12.82 6.82 -1.86
CA GLU A 198 11.43 6.72 -1.40
C GLU A 198 10.62 5.68 -2.20
#